data_AF-A0A7Z9XFU7-F1
#
_entry.id   AF-A0A7Z9XFU7-F1
#
_cell.length_a   1.000
_cell.length_b   1.000
_cell.length_c   1.000
_cell.angle_alpha   90.00
_cell.angle_beta   90.00
_cell.angle_gamma   90.00
#
_symmetry.space_group_name_H-M   'P 1'
#
loop_
_entity.id
_entity.type
_entity.pdbx_description
1 polymer ?
#
loop_
_entity_poly.entity_id
_entity_poly.type
_entity_poly.pdbx_seq_one_letter_code
_entity_poly.pdbx_strand_id
1 'polypeptide(L)'
;MHVTFYGAAREVTGSMHLLTTENDRILLDCGLFQGRRRESAEKNRILPFDPQIITNLVLSHAHIDHSGRIPLLTKNEFTGRIICTRATAGACEYLLPDSAHIQESDAAYLNYKTVRSALAEMKKSSRAKKISKRGLNNIKKLLKQNRHALNTETINGLIDQYHLEGVRPLYSSEDAQRALTYFDSYPYRHPITIGQETTCTLYDAGHILGSAITIIKAKENGRIFTIGYTGDIGRFDKPIIENPTLDFGEEDRQVDMLIMESTYGDRLHEPVQDLKLHLKQVLVDTYNRGGTVLIPSFAFGRTQELLYLVHELRNENQVPKVPVFVDSPLAINLTRVFGEHPEVYDKEAHQNFLQQGKNPFFFKGVHFVQSV
;
A
#
# COMPACT_ATOMS: atom_id res chain seq x y z
N MET A 1 -21.45 -14.71 17.26
CA MET A 1 -20.27 -14.08 16.64
C MET A 1 -20.25 -14.50 15.19
N HIS A 2 -20.16 -13.54 14.29
CA HIS A 2 -20.21 -13.76 12.85
C HIS A 2 -19.01 -13.11 12.17
N VAL A 3 -18.46 -13.78 11.16
CA VAL A 3 -17.42 -13.22 10.30
C VAL A 3 -17.99 -13.14 8.89
N THR A 4 -17.94 -11.94 8.31
CA THR A 4 -18.35 -11.68 6.93
C THR A 4 -17.13 -11.35 6.08
N PHE A 5 -16.96 -12.06 4.97
CA PHE A 5 -15.87 -11.88 4.03
C PHE A 5 -16.36 -10.99 2.88
N TYR A 6 -15.90 -9.73 2.82
CA TYR A 6 -16.32 -8.78 1.79
C TYR A 6 -15.34 -8.67 0.61
N GLY A 7 -14.08 -9.07 0.81
CA GLY A 7 -13.05 -9.08 -0.24
C GLY A 7 -11.92 -10.04 0.09
N ALA A 8 -11.01 -10.26 -0.85
CA ALA A 8 -9.90 -11.23 -0.74
C ALA A 8 -10.32 -12.68 -0.42
N ALA A 9 -11.57 -13.06 -0.72
CA ALA A 9 -12.06 -14.42 -0.60
C ALA A 9 -12.11 -15.09 -1.98
N ARG A 10 -11.18 -16.03 -2.23
CA ARG A 10 -10.92 -16.64 -3.55
C ARG A 10 -10.39 -15.65 -4.60
N GLU A 11 -9.80 -14.55 -4.14
CA GLU A 11 -9.09 -13.53 -4.91
C GLU A 11 -7.98 -12.92 -4.02
N VAL A 12 -6.96 -12.29 -4.60
CA VAL A 12 -5.74 -11.90 -3.87
C VAL A 12 -5.81 -10.49 -3.27
N THR A 13 -6.64 -9.59 -3.80
CA THR A 13 -6.57 -8.16 -3.45
C THR A 13 -7.87 -7.62 -2.88
N GLY A 14 -7.79 -6.52 -2.13
CA GLY A 14 -8.96 -5.83 -1.58
C GLY A 14 -9.45 -6.49 -0.30
N SER A 15 -8.53 -6.81 0.61
CA SER A 15 -8.85 -7.46 1.88
C SER A 15 -9.83 -6.61 2.69
N MET A 16 -10.92 -7.24 3.13
CA MET A 16 -11.97 -6.59 3.91
C MET A 16 -12.83 -7.67 4.58
N HIS A 17 -12.72 -7.76 5.90
CA HIS A 17 -13.43 -8.76 6.69
C HIS A 17 -14.10 -8.11 7.89
N LEU A 18 -15.36 -8.44 8.17
CA LEU A 18 -16.10 -7.86 9.29
C LEU A 18 -16.39 -8.90 10.35
N LEU A 19 -15.82 -8.71 11.54
CA LEU A 19 -16.17 -9.45 12.74
C LEU A 19 -17.33 -8.73 13.45
N THR A 20 -18.42 -9.44 13.69
CA THR A 20 -19.61 -8.92 14.39
C THR A 20 -19.90 -9.75 15.63
N THR A 21 -19.98 -9.08 16.77
CA THR A 21 -20.53 -9.60 18.03
C THR A 21 -21.88 -8.92 18.30
N GLU A 22 -22.48 -9.18 19.47
CA GLU A 22 -23.68 -8.47 19.92
C GLU A 22 -23.49 -6.95 20.01
N ASN A 23 -22.31 -6.51 20.46
CA ASN A 23 -22.03 -5.10 20.78
C ASN A 23 -21.01 -4.44 19.84
N ASP A 24 -20.17 -5.22 19.17
CA ASP A 24 -19.02 -4.71 18.42
C ASP A 24 -19.04 -5.15 16.95
N ARG A 25 -18.60 -4.24 16.07
CA ARG A 25 -18.36 -4.48 14.65
C ARG A 25 -16.95 -4.06 14.30
N ILE A 26 -16.04 -5.03 14.25
CA ILE A 26 -14.61 -4.80 14.00
C ILE A 26 -14.29 -5.12 12.54
N LEU A 27 -13.83 -4.11 11.81
CA LEU A 27 -13.39 -4.27 10.42
C LEU A 27 -11.90 -4.64 10.39
N LEU A 28 -11.56 -5.75 9.75
CA LEU A 28 -10.19 -6.20 9.53
C LEU A 28 -9.81 -5.87 8.09
N ASP A 29 -8.84 -4.97 7.97
CA ASP A 29 -8.44 -4.33 6.71
C ASP A 29 -9.58 -3.63 5.95
N CYS A 30 -9.21 -2.68 5.10
CA CYS A 30 -10.12 -1.96 4.21
C CYS A 30 -9.36 -1.64 2.93
N GLY A 31 -9.15 -2.67 2.12
CA GLY A 31 -8.22 -2.64 0.99
C GLY A 31 -8.84 -2.35 -0.37
N LEU A 32 -8.05 -1.80 -1.30
CA LEU A 32 -8.43 -1.66 -2.71
C LEU A 32 -8.26 -2.97 -3.48
N PHE A 33 -9.32 -3.40 -4.16
CA PHE A 33 -9.26 -4.47 -5.13
C PHE A 33 -8.49 -4.02 -6.39
N GLN A 34 -7.47 -4.78 -6.79
CA GLN A 34 -6.66 -4.52 -7.98
C GLN A 34 -6.95 -5.59 -9.03
N GLY A 35 -7.27 -5.15 -10.24
CA GLY A 35 -7.71 -6.03 -11.32
C GLY A 35 -7.98 -5.26 -12.60
N ARG A 36 -8.91 -5.76 -13.42
CA ARG A 36 -9.30 -5.06 -14.65
C ARG A 36 -10.00 -3.76 -14.28
N ARG A 37 -9.62 -2.66 -14.93
CA ARG A 37 -10.02 -1.29 -14.56
C ARG A 37 -11.49 -1.11 -14.24
N ARG A 38 -12.40 -1.64 -15.08
CA ARG A 38 -13.85 -1.49 -14.89
C ARG A 38 -14.35 -2.22 -13.65
N GLU A 39 -13.92 -3.48 -13.48
CA GLU A 39 -14.26 -4.29 -12.31
C GLU A 39 -13.72 -3.66 -11.02
N SER A 40 -12.46 -3.22 -11.02
CA SER A 40 -11.87 -2.52 -9.87
C SER A 40 -12.62 -1.22 -9.54
N ALA A 41 -13.03 -0.46 -10.55
CA ALA A 41 -13.79 0.76 -10.33
C ALA A 41 -15.18 0.49 -9.72
N GLU A 42 -15.83 -0.61 -10.12
CA GLU A 42 -17.14 -1.02 -9.58
C GLU A 42 -16.99 -1.54 -8.14
N LYS A 43 -16.08 -2.50 -7.88
CA LYS A 43 -15.86 -3.09 -6.56
C LYS A 43 -15.39 -2.09 -5.50
N ASN A 44 -14.51 -1.15 -5.88
CA ASN A 44 -13.90 -0.24 -4.90
C ASN A 44 -14.79 0.95 -4.53
N ARG A 45 -15.76 1.32 -5.36
CA ARG A 45 -16.53 2.56 -5.20
C ARG A 45 -17.57 2.51 -4.10
N ILE A 46 -18.09 1.32 -3.77
CA ILE A 46 -19.19 1.15 -2.82
C ILE A 46 -18.71 0.25 -1.68
N LEU A 47 -18.78 0.75 -0.45
CA LEU A 47 -18.59 -0.09 0.74
C LEU A 47 -19.85 -0.95 0.93
N PRO A 48 -19.72 -2.25 1.21
CA PRO A 48 -20.87 -3.17 1.29
C PRO A 48 -21.65 -3.03 2.60
N PHE A 49 -21.36 -2.02 3.42
CA PHE A 49 -22.00 -1.70 4.69
C PHE A 49 -21.97 -0.18 4.91
N ASP A 50 -22.81 0.29 5.83
CA ASP A 50 -22.77 1.67 6.33
C ASP A 50 -21.55 1.86 7.25
N PRO A 51 -20.59 2.74 6.94
CA PRO A 51 -19.39 2.94 7.77
C PRO A 51 -19.67 3.36 9.21
N GLN A 52 -20.82 4.00 9.49
CA GLN A 52 -21.18 4.43 10.85
C GLN A 52 -21.39 3.24 11.80
N ILE A 53 -21.65 2.04 11.29
CA ILE A 53 -21.90 0.87 12.12
C ILE A 53 -20.61 0.26 12.69
N ILE A 54 -19.46 0.61 12.10
CA ILE A 54 -18.16 0.00 12.43
C ILE A 54 -17.64 0.63 13.72
N THR A 55 -17.37 -0.21 14.71
CA THR A 55 -16.83 0.23 16.01
C THR A 55 -15.40 0.73 15.85
N ASN A 56 -14.53 -0.08 15.26
CA ASN A 56 -13.13 0.23 14.98
C ASN A 56 -12.63 -0.62 13.80
N LEU A 57 -11.54 -0.17 13.17
CA LEU A 57 -10.81 -0.92 12.15
C LEU A 57 -9.49 -1.41 12.75
N VAL A 58 -9.10 -2.66 12.49
CA VAL A 58 -7.75 -3.16 12.72
C VAL A 58 -7.07 -3.38 11.37
N LEU A 59 -5.96 -2.70 11.15
CA LEU A 59 -5.18 -2.76 9.91
C LEU A 59 -3.94 -3.63 10.13
N SER A 60 -3.82 -4.69 9.34
CA SER A 60 -2.69 -5.62 9.40
C SER A 60 -1.39 -4.99 8.93
N HIS A 61 -1.41 -4.27 7.79
CA HIS A 61 -0.25 -3.62 7.21
C HIS A 61 -0.62 -2.55 6.17
N ALA A 62 0.35 -1.77 5.73
CA ALA A 62 0.09 -0.54 4.98
C ALA A 62 -0.17 -0.72 3.47
N HIS A 63 -0.03 -1.91 2.88
CA HIS A 63 -0.25 -2.08 1.44
C HIS A 63 -1.66 -1.62 1.02
N ILE A 64 -1.78 -1.08 -0.19
CA ILE A 64 -2.99 -0.42 -0.67
C ILE A 64 -4.17 -1.40 -0.86
N ASP A 65 -3.90 -2.67 -1.09
CA ASP A 65 -4.88 -3.74 -1.10
C ASP A 65 -5.34 -4.22 0.28
N HIS A 66 -4.85 -3.59 1.36
CA HIS A 66 -5.30 -3.73 2.75
C HIS A 66 -5.71 -2.38 3.38
N SER A 67 -5.12 -1.26 2.97
CA SER A 67 -5.35 0.07 3.53
C SER A 67 -6.08 1.04 2.60
N GLY A 68 -6.11 0.75 1.30
CA GLY A 68 -6.40 1.75 0.27
C GLY A 68 -7.84 2.27 0.23
N ARG A 69 -8.80 1.63 0.90
CA ARG A 69 -10.19 2.11 1.01
C ARG A 69 -10.45 2.81 2.34
N ILE A 70 -9.47 2.90 3.23
CA ILE A 70 -9.57 3.67 4.48
C ILE A 70 -10.03 5.12 4.24
N PRO A 71 -9.50 5.88 3.25
CA PRO A 71 -10.00 7.23 3.00
C PRO A 71 -11.46 7.28 2.56
N LEU A 72 -11.96 6.24 1.89
CA LEU A 72 -13.38 6.12 1.56
C LEU A 72 -14.22 5.79 2.80
N LEU A 73 -13.69 4.98 3.72
CA LEU A 73 -14.35 4.67 5.00
C LEU A 73 -14.51 5.93 5.86
N THR A 74 -13.42 6.67 6.09
CA THR A 74 -13.41 7.87 6.95
C THR A 74 -14.20 9.03 6.37
N LYS A 75 -14.22 9.18 5.04
CA LYS A 75 -15.04 10.18 4.34
C LYS A 75 -16.54 9.98 4.54
N ASN A 76 -16.98 8.74 4.73
CA ASN A 76 -18.39 8.38 4.83
C ASN A 76 -18.83 8.22 6.30
N GLU A 77 -18.44 9.17 7.16
CA GLU A 77 -18.91 9.30 8.55
C GLU A 77 -18.53 8.16 9.51
N PHE A 78 -17.46 7.42 9.22
CA PHE A 78 -16.84 6.56 10.23
C PHE A 78 -16.32 7.38 11.42
N THR A 79 -16.57 6.91 12.64
CA THR A 79 -16.22 7.61 13.90
C THR A 79 -15.28 6.82 14.80
N GLY A 80 -14.94 5.59 14.43
CA GLY A 80 -14.01 4.75 15.18
C GLY A 80 -12.55 5.13 14.98
N ARG A 81 -11.66 4.25 15.41
CA ARG A 81 -10.20 4.34 15.27
C ARG A 81 -9.69 3.29 14.30
N ILE A 82 -8.53 3.57 13.71
CA ILE A 82 -7.77 2.63 12.88
C ILE A 82 -6.57 2.16 13.69
N ILE A 83 -6.68 0.96 14.25
CA ILE A 83 -5.66 0.34 15.10
C ILE A 83 -4.63 -0.37 14.21
N CYS A 84 -3.36 -0.03 14.40
CA CYS A 84 -2.24 -0.70 13.72
C CYS A 84 -0.92 -0.47 14.46
N THR A 85 0.18 -0.94 13.88
CA THR A 85 1.53 -0.63 14.40
C THR A 85 1.96 0.78 14.02
N ARG A 86 2.90 1.35 14.78
CA ARG A 86 3.49 2.68 14.49
C ARG A 86 4.09 2.76 13.08
N ALA A 87 4.83 1.72 12.69
CA ALA A 87 5.45 1.64 11.36
C ALA A 87 4.41 1.52 10.23
N THR A 88 3.30 0.79 10.44
CA THR A 88 2.20 0.75 9.47
C THR A 88 1.54 2.11 9.31
N ALA A 89 1.31 2.85 10.41
CA ALA A 89 0.79 4.22 10.34
C ALA A 89 1.73 5.17 9.59
N GLY A 90 3.05 5.12 9.89
CA GLY A 90 4.06 5.93 9.21
C GLY A 90 4.17 5.62 7.72
N ALA A 91 4.00 4.35 7.30
CA ALA A 91 3.95 4.00 5.89
C ALA A 91 2.65 4.51 5.20
N CYS A 92 1.51 4.43 5.88
CA CYS A 92 0.24 4.95 5.38
C CYS A 92 0.25 6.47 5.16
N GLU A 93 1.05 7.23 5.93
CA GLU A 93 1.23 8.68 5.75
C GLU A 93 1.68 9.05 4.32
N TYR A 94 2.44 8.18 3.67
CA TYR A 94 2.90 8.39 2.30
C TYR A 94 2.11 7.60 1.26
N LEU A 95 1.72 6.36 1.58
CA LEU A 95 1.01 5.48 0.65
C LEU A 95 -0.39 5.99 0.32
N LEU A 96 -1.16 6.48 1.31
CA LEU A 96 -2.53 6.92 1.07
C LEU A 96 -2.59 8.20 0.21
N PRO A 97 -1.80 9.26 0.48
CA PRO A 97 -1.76 10.44 -0.39
C PRO A 97 -1.19 10.14 -1.78
N ASP A 98 -0.17 9.29 -1.92
CA ASP A 98 0.36 8.90 -3.24
C ASP A 98 -0.70 8.15 -4.06
N SER A 99 -1.43 7.20 -3.45
CA SER A 99 -2.56 6.53 -4.09
C SER A 99 -3.65 7.51 -4.51
N ALA A 100 -3.98 8.50 -3.68
CA ALA A 100 -4.93 9.55 -4.04
C ALA A 100 -4.45 10.39 -5.24
N HIS A 101 -3.18 10.81 -5.22
CA HIS A 101 -2.57 11.60 -6.28
C HIS A 101 -2.57 10.86 -7.62
N ILE A 102 -2.26 9.55 -7.61
CA ILE A 102 -2.33 8.69 -8.79
C ILE A 102 -3.78 8.63 -9.31
N GLN A 103 -4.77 8.41 -8.43
CA GLN A 103 -6.18 8.36 -8.82
C GLN A 103 -6.68 9.69 -9.41
N GLU A 104 -6.31 10.82 -8.82
CA GLU A 104 -6.64 12.16 -9.32
C GLU A 104 -6.02 12.42 -10.69
N SER A 105 -4.75 12.05 -10.87
CA SER A 105 -4.02 12.17 -12.13
C SER A 105 -4.63 11.30 -13.23
N ASP A 106 -5.01 10.06 -12.89
CA ASP A 106 -5.68 9.13 -13.79
C ASP A 106 -7.05 9.67 -14.24
N ALA A 107 -7.86 10.14 -13.29
CA ALA A 107 -9.16 10.75 -13.57
C ALA A 107 -9.02 11.97 -14.48
N ALA A 108 -8.09 12.88 -14.17
CA ALA A 108 -7.82 14.07 -14.97
C ALA A 108 -7.41 13.71 -16.41
N TYR A 109 -6.52 12.73 -16.57
CA TYR A 109 -6.05 12.30 -17.88
C TYR A 109 -7.13 11.61 -18.73
N LEU A 110 -7.97 10.78 -18.12
CA LEU A 110 -9.10 10.16 -18.79
C LEU A 110 -10.15 11.18 -19.21
N ASN A 111 -10.50 12.09 -18.30
CA ASN A 111 -11.44 13.18 -18.57
C ASN A 111 -10.94 14.08 -19.71
N TYR A 112 -9.65 14.40 -19.72
CA TYR A 112 -9.01 15.07 -20.84
C TYR A 112 -9.20 14.34 -22.17
N LYS A 113 -9.02 13.01 -22.19
CA LYS A 113 -9.23 12.19 -23.40
C LYS A 113 -10.69 12.22 -23.85
N THR A 114 -11.63 12.05 -22.93
CA THR A 114 -13.08 12.06 -23.20
C THR A 114 -13.50 13.40 -23.81
N VAL A 115 -13.20 14.51 -23.13
CA VAL A 115 -13.55 15.86 -23.59
C VAL A 115 -12.88 16.19 -24.93
N ARG A 116 -11.59 15.87 -25.08
CA ARG A 116 -10.88 16.09 -26.33
C ARG A 116 -11.52 15.34 -27.50
N SER A 117 -11.95 14.09 -27.27
CA SER A 117 -12.62 13.28 -28.27
C SER A 117 -13.99 13.87 -28.63
N ALA A 118 -14.81 14.21 -27.63
CA ALA A 118 -16.13 14.81 -27.84
C ALA A 118 -16.04 16.14 -28.62
N LEU A 119 -15.16 17.06 -28.21
CA LEU A 119 -14.95 18.32 -28.91
C LEU A 119 -14.40 18.13 -30.34
N ALA A 120 -13.59 17.09 -30.57
CA ALA A 120 -13.08 16.78 -31.89
C ALA A 120 -14.19 16.27 -32.82
N GLU A 121 -15.10 15.43 -32.32
CA GLU A 121 -16.28 14.97 -33.06
C GLU A 121 -17.22 16.13 -33.38
N MET A 122 -17.53 16.99 -32.40
CA MET A 122 -18.41 18.15 -32.58
C MET A 122 -17.87 19.17 -33.60
N LYS A 123 -16.54 19.29 -33.73
CA LYS A 123 -15.89 20.20 -34.70
C LYS A 123 -15.63 19.57 -36.07
N LYS A 124 -16.01 18.31 -36.32
CA LYS A 124 -16.04 17.77 -37.68
C LYS A 124 -17.19 18.46 -38.42
N SER A 125 -16.90 19.11 -39.55
CA SER A 125 -17.97 19.63 -40.42
C SER A 125 -18.63 18.47 -41.16
N SER A 126 -19.89 18.63 -41.53
CA SER A 126 -20.65 17.65 -42.34
C SER A 126 -19.99 17.28 -43.68
N ARG A 127 -19.01 18.07 -44.16
CA ARG A 127 -18.25 17.84 -45.40
C ARG A 127 -16.84 17.25 -45.21
N ALA A 128 -16.27 17.25 -43.99
CA ALA A 128 -14.89 16.85 -43.76
C ALA A 128 -14.77 15.63 -42.83
N LYS A 129 -14.23 14.52 -43.35
CA LYS A 129 -14.03 13.26 -42.58
C LYS A 129 -13.06 13.39 -41.38
N LYS A 130 -12.25 14.45 -41.30
CA LYS A 130 -11.26 14.68 -40.22
C LYS A 130 -11.19 16.17 -39.81
N ILE A 131 -10.96 16.41 -38.51
CA ILE A 131 -10.73 17.74 -37.94
C ILE A 131 -9.40 18.35 -38.42
N SER A 132 -9.34 19.67 -38.60
CA SER A 132 -8.11 20.37 -39.01
C SER A 132 -7.06 20.38 -37.88
N LYS A 133 -5.77 20.41 -38.25
CA LYS A 133 -4.63 20.50 -37.29
C LYS A 133 -4.73 21.73 -36.40
N ARG A 134 -5.22 22.86 -36.93
CA ARG A 134 -5.48 24.10 -36.18
C ARG A 134 -6.60 23.92 -35.15
N GLY A 135 -7.67 23.23 -35.51
CA GLY A 135 -8.78 22.89 -34.59
C GLY A 135 -8.33 22.02 -33.41
N LEU A 136 -7.54 20.98 -33.70
CA LEU A 136 -6.93 20.12 -32.66
C LEU A 136 -6.02 20.89 -31.71
N ASN A 137 -5.20 21.82 -32.23
CA ASN A 137 -4.32 22.64 -31.41
C ASN A 137 -5.11 23.59 -30.50
N ASN A 138 -6.21 24.16 -30.99
CA ASN A 138 -7.07 25.02 -30.17
C ASN A 138 -7.73 24.23 -29.04
N ILE A 139 -8.21 23.01 -29.29
CA ILE A 139 -8.74 22.13 -28.24
C ILE A 139 -7.64 21.83 -27.22
N LYS A 140 -6.42 21.48 -27.66
CA LYS A 140 -5.30 21.24 -26.73
C LYS A 140 -4.95 22.46 -25.89
N LYS A 141 -4.99 23.67 -26.45
CA LYS A 141 -4.75 24.92 -25.70
C LYS A 141 -5.85 25.20 -24.67
N LEU A 142 -7.10 24.85 -24.96
CA LEU A 142 -8.21 25.00 -24.01
C LEU A 142 -8.07 24.05 -22.81
N LEU A 143 -7.73 22.78 -23.08
CA LEU A 143 -7.72 21.72 -22.07
C LEU A 143 -6.41 21.61 -21.26
N LYS A 144 -5.40 22.43 -21.58
CA LYS A 144 -4.09 22.41 -20.92
C LYS A 144 -3.75 23.77 -20.37
N GLN A 145 -3.25 23.82 -19.14
CA GLN A 145 -2.69 25.05 -18.56
C GLN A 145 -1.30 25.34 -19.16
N ASN A 146 -0.49 24.30 -19.34
CA ASN A 146 0.84 24.41 -19.96
C ASN A 146 1.22 23.09 -20.68
N ARG A 147 2.50 22.90 -21.04
CA ARG A 147 2.95 21.69 -21.75
C ARG A 147 2.70 20.40 -20.94
N HIS A 148 2.84 20.48 -19.62
CA HIS A 148 2.86 19.35 -18.69
C HIS A 148 1.59 19.25 -17.82
N ALA A 149 0.84 20.33 -17.64
CA ALA A 149 -0.35 20.37 -16.77
C ALA A 149 -1.67 20.49 -17.55
N LEU A 150 -2.70 19.78 -17.06
CA LEU A 150 -4.07 19.82 -17.58
C LEU A 150 -4.89 20.92 -16.89
N ASN A 151 -5.84 21.52 -17.60
CA ASN A 151 -6.81 22.44 -16.99
C ASN A 151 -8.01 21.64 -16.47
N THR A 152 -7.87 21.05 -15.29
CA THR A 152 -8.85 20.14 -14.68
C THR A 152 -10.21 20.81 -14.46
N GLU A 153 -10.24 22.07 -14.03
CA GLU A 153 -11.48 22.84 -13.85
C GLU A 153 -12.25 22.99 -15.17
N THR A 154 -11.58 23.40 -16.24
CA THR A 154 -12.20 23.51 -17.57
C THR A 154 -12.64 22.14 -18.09
N ILE A 155 -11.83 21.10 -17.90
CA ILE A 155 -12.17 19.73 -18.33
C ILE A 155 -13.44 19.24 -17.62
N ASN A 156 -13.51 19.40 -16.29
CA ASN A 156 -14.67 18.96 -15.51
C ASN A 156 -15.92 19.77 -15.86
N GLY A 157 -15.80 21.09 -16.03
CA GLY A 157 -16.90 21.92 -16.49
C GLY A 157 -17.45 21.50 -17.88
N LEU A 158 -16.57 21.08 -18.80
CA LEU A 158 -17.00 20.57 -20.11
C LEU A 158 -17.63 19.17 -20.01
N ILE A 159 -17.20 18.33 -19.07
CA ILE A 159 -17.86 17.04 -18.81
C ILE A 159 -19.31 17.27 -18.38
N ASP A 160 -19.51 18.17 -17.42
CA ASP A 160 -20.84 18.48 -16.90
C ASP A 160 -21.71 19.17 -17.96
N GLN A 161 -21.16 20.14 -18.69
CA GLN A 161 -21.85 20.88 -19.75
C GLN A 161 -22.36 19.98 -20.89
N TYR A 162 -21.58 18.97 -21.28
CA TYR A 162 -21.92 18.08 -22.38
C TYR A 162 -22.44 16.71 -21.92
N HIS A 163 -22.71 16.54 -20.62
CA HIS A 163 -23.16 15.28 -20.02
C HIS A 163 -22.32 14.07 -20.44
N LEU A 164 -20.99 14.25 -20.47
CA LEU A 164 -20.05 13.19 -20.84
C LEU A 164 -19.83 12.24 -19.65
N GLU A 165 -19.47 10.99 -19.95
CA GLU A 165 -19.06 10.04 -18.91
C GLU A 165 -17.68 10.43 -18.36
N GLY A 166 -17.69 11.06 -17.18
CA GLY A 166 -16.50 11.48 -16.46
C GLY A 166 -16.03 10.44 -15.44
N VAL A 167 -14.72 10.32 -15.29
CA VAL A 167 -14.09 9.53 -14.24
C VAL A 167 -13.82 10.43 -13.03
N ARG A 168 -14.20 9.95 -11.85
CA ARG A 168 -13.88 10.57 -10.57
C ARG A 168 -13.01 9.64 -9.73
N PRO A 169 -11.97 10.17 -9.04
CA PRO A 169 -11.18 9.38 -8.10
C PRO A 169 -12.09 8.85 -6.97
N LEU A 170 -11.67 7.79 -6.28
CA LEU A 170 -12.46 7.25 -5.17
C LEU A 170 -12.44 8.21 -3.97
N TYR A 171 -11.30 8.87 -3.76
CA TYR A 171 -11.06 9.86 -2.72
C TYR A 171 -9.98 10.84 -3.19
N SER A 172 -9.96 12.05 -2.63
CA SER A 172 -8.95 13.06 -2.94
C SER A 172 -7.70 12.93 -2.08
N SER A 173 -6.64 13.66 -2.44
CA SER A 173 -5.44 13.78 -1.58
C SER A 173 -5.78 14.36 -0.20
N GLU A 174 -6.77 15.26 -0.13
CA GLU A 174 -7.27 15.82 1.14
C GLU A 174 -8.01 14.76 1.97
N ASP A 175 -8.85 13.94 1.33
CA ASP A 175 -9.55 12.84 2.01
C ASP A 175 -8.54 11.83 2.58
N ALA A 176 -7.47 11.53 1.83
CA ALA A 176 -6.38 10.69 2.32
C ALA A 176 -5.68 11.29 3.53
N GLN A 177 -5.35 12.58 3.50
CA GLN A 177 -4.74 13.28 4.64
C GLN A 177 -5.66 13.30 5.86
N ARG A 178 -6.97 13.54 5.66
CA ARG A 178 -7.97 13.50 6.73
C ARG A 178 -8.07 12.11 7.34
N ALA A 179 -8.00 11.06 6.52
CA ALA A 179 -8.06 9.69 7.02
C ALA A 179 -6.92 9.36 8.00
N LEU A 180 -5.75 9.98 7.86
CA LEU A 180 -4.61 9.77 8.76
C LEU A 180 -4.91 10.21 10.21
N THR A 181 -5.85 11.13 10.43
CA THR A 181 -6.22 11.57 11.80
C THR A 181 -6.98 10.50 12.59
N TYR A 182 -7.43 9.43 11.94
CA TYR A 182 -8.13 8.31 12.55
C TYR A 182 -7.19 7.19 13.01
N PHE A 183 -5.90 7.24 12.64
CA PHE A 183 -4.92 6.22 13.00
C PHE A 183 -4.55 6.33 14.48
N ASP A 184 -4.62 5.20 15.17
CA ASP A 184 -4.23 5.02 16.56
C ASP A 184 -3.25 3.85 16.63
N SER A 185 -1.99 4.13 16.95
CA SER A 185 -0.89 3.19 16.73
C SER A 185 -0.29 2.64 18.02
N TYR A 186 0.02 1.35 18.01
CA TYR A 186 0.44 0.59 19.19
C TYR A 186 1.71 -0.23 18.92
N PRO A 187 2.50 -0.56 19.94
CA PRO A 187 3.58 -1.53 19.81
C PRO A 187 3.04 -2.96 19.66
N TYR A 188 3.87 -3.85 19.12
CA TYR A 188 3.58 -5.28 19.14
C TYR A 188 3.43 -5.81 20.57
N ARG A 189 2.72 -6.94 20.71
CA ARG A 189 2.54 -7.71 21.95
C ARG A 189 1.88 -6.91 23.08
N HIS A 190 1.14 -5.87 22.72
CA HIS A 190 0.36 -5.07 23.64
C HIS A 190 -1.13 -5.32 23.42
N PRO A 191 -1.91 -5.72 24.45
CA PRO A 191 -3.35 -5.83 24.37
C PRO A 191 -4.01 -4.46 24.21
N ILE A 192 -4.93 -4.35 23.25
CA ILE A 192 -5.60 -3.11 22.87
C ILE A 192 -7.11 -3.33 22.94
N THR A 193 -7.82 -2.48 23.65
CA THR A 193 -9.29 -2.48 23.63
C THR A 193 -9.79 -1.88 22.32
N ILE A 194 -10.54 -2.67 21.54
CA ILE A 194 -11.08 -2.28 20.22
C ILE A 194 -12.61 -2.32 20.16
N GLY A 195 -13.27 -2.71 21.23
CA GLY A 195 -14.72 -2.71 21.38
C GLY A 195 -15.12 -2.69 22.86
N GLN A 196 -16.40 -2.87 23.16
CA GLN A 196 -16.88 -2.97 24.55
C GLN A 196 -16.37 -4.24 25.23
N GLU A 197 -16.40 -5.35 24.51
CA GLU A 197 -16.05 -6.68 25.02
C GLU A 197 -15.06 -7.38 24.05
N THR A 198 -14.29 -6.57 23.32
CA THR A 198 -13.37 -7.02 22.28
C THR A 198 -11.99 -6.37 22.44
N THR A 199 -10.94 -7.18 22.48
CA THR A 199 -9.54 -6.75 22.49
C THR A 199 -8.78 -7.36 21.33
N CYS A 200 -7.66 -6.75 20.95
CA CYS A 200 -6.69 -7.36 20.05
C CYS A 200 -5.25 -7.18 20.51
N THR A 201 -4.37 -8.09 20.11
CA THR A 201 -2.92 -7.99 20.27
C THR A 201 -2.26 -8.17 18.90
N LEU A 202 -1.34 -7.27 18.57
CA LEU A 202 -0.59 -7.29 17.31
C LEU A 202 0.73 -8.06 17.49
N TYR A 203 1.06 -8.91 16.53
CA TYR A 203 2.26 -9.75 16.52
C TYR A 203 2.98 -9.61 15.18
N ASP A 204 4.29 -9.79 15.13
CA ASP A 204 5.07 -9.65 13.91
C ASP A 204 4.63 -10.63 12.81
N ALA A 205 4.21 -10.10 11.66
CA ALA A 205 3.87 -10.91 10.48
C ALA A 205 5.07 -11.14 9.54
N GLY A 206 6.15 -10.37 9.69
CA GLY A 206 7.37 -10.47 8.87
C GLY A 206 7.19 -10.16 7.37
N HIS A 207 6.03 -9.65 6.94
CA HIS A 207 5.74 -9.39 5.53
C HIS A 207 6.42 -8.13 5.01
N ILE A 208 6.10 -7.00 5.65
CA ILE A 208 6.68 -5.68 5.41
C ILE A 208 6.86 -4.95 6.75
N LEU A 209 7.53 -3.80 6.72
CA LEU A 209 7.74 -2.96 7.89
C LEU A 209 6.41 -2.67 8.61
N GLY A 210 6.32 -3.09 9.87
CA GLY A 210 5.11 -2.88 10.69
C GLY A 210 3.96 -3.85 10.44
N SER A 211 4.11 -4.84 9.57
CA SER A 211 3.06 -5.84 9.30
C SER A 211 2.74 -6.69 10.55
N ALA A 212 1.46 -6.98 10.75
CA ALA A 212 0.98 -7.62 11.97
C ALA A 212 0.01 -8.78 11.71
N ILE A 213 0.25 -9.90 12.42
CA ILE A 213 -0.74 -10.91 12.74
C ILE A 213 -1.53 -10.37 13.92
N THR A 214 -2.85 -10.35 13.81
CA THR A 214 -3.75 -9.86 14.86
C THR A 214 -4.44 -11.02 15.55
N ILE A 215 -4.26 -11.14 16.87
CA ILE A 215 -5.06 -12.03 17.70
C ILE A 215 -6.18 -11.20 18.33
N ILE A 216 -7.42 -11.58 18.12
CA ILE A 216 -8.61 -10.87 18.59
C ILE A 216 -9.31 -11.76 19.61
N LYS A 217 -9.63 -11.21 20.78
CA LYS A 217 -10.46 -11.88 21.80
C LYS A 217 -11.76 -11.13 21.91
N ALA A 218 -12.86 -11.80 21.59
CA ALA A 218 -14.20 -11.24 21.63
C ALA A 218 -15.06 -12.05 22.59
N LYS A 219 -15.69 -11.40 23.56
CA LYS A 219 -16.59 -12.08 24.51
C LYS A 219 -18.04 -11.96 24.04
N GLU A 220 -18.74 -13.07 23.99
CA GLU A 220 -20.15 -13.15 23.61
C GLU A 220 -20.86 -14.23 24.42
N ASN A 221 -22.02 -13.91 25.00
CA ASN A 221 -22.78 -14.82 25.87
C ASN A 221 -21.95 -15.47 26.99
N GLY A 222 -20.96 -14.74 27.52
CA GLY A 222 -20.06 -15.23 28.59
C GLY A 222 -18.92 -16.14 28.13
N ARG A 223 -18.85 -16.50 26.84
CA ARG A 223 -17.72 -17.23 26.24
C ARG A 223 -16.78 -16.25 25.55
N ILE A 224 -15.47 -16.47 25.68
CA ILE A 224 -14.45 -15.77 24.90
C ILE A 224 -14.18 -16.58 23.63
N PHE A 225 -14.21 -15.91 22.49
CA PHE A 225 -13.78 -16.44 21.20
C PHE A 225 -12.46 -15.78 20.81
N THR A 226 -11.49 -16.59 20.40
CA THR A 226 -10.18 -16.13 19.97
C THR A 226 -10.01 -16.34 18.47
N ILE A 227 -9.76 -15.26 17.74
CA ILE A 227 -9.62 -15.23 16.28
C ILE A 227 -8.22 -14.77 15.93
N GLY A 228 -7.49 -15.58 15.17
CA GLY A 228 -6.26 -15.14 14.51
C GLY A 228 -6.57 -14.60 13.12
N TYR A 229 -6.10 -13.41 12.80
CA TYR A 229 -6.12 -12.83 11.46
C TYR A 229 -4.69 -12.50 11.05
N THR A 230 -4.18 -13.17 10.01
CA THR A 230 -2.74 -13.07 9.70
C THR A 230 -2.37 -11.83 8.91
N GLY A 231 -3.33 -11.25 8.18
CA GLY A 231 -3.00 -10.42 7.02
C GLY A 231 -2.11 -11.21 6.05
N ASP A 232 -1.16 -10.53 5.43
CA ASP A 232 -0.10 -11.18 4.65
C ASP A 232 1.03 -11.64 5.57
N ILE A 233 1.53 -12.85 5.32
CA ILE A 233 2.60 -13.46 6.11
C ILE A 233 3.91 -13.41 5.33
N GLY A 234 4.94 -12.91 6.00
CA GLY A 234 6.29 -12.89 5.48
C GLY A 234 6.92 -14.26 5.29
N ARG A 235 8.02 -14.24 4.57
CA ARG A 235 8.93 -15.40 4.52
C ARG A 235 9.90 -15.31 5.68
N PHE A 236 10.37 -16.46 6.14
CA PHE A 236 11.51 -16.52 7.06
C PHE A 236 12.78 -16.03 6.37
N ASP A 237 13.67 -15.48 7.18
CA ASP A 237 15.01 -15.01 6.83
C ASP A 237 15.00 -13.91 5.76
N LYS A 238 13.94 -13.10 5.73
CA LYS A 238 13.93 -11.85 4.98
C LYS A 238 14.90 -10.87 5.63
N PRO A 239 15.66 -10.09 4.83
CA PRO A 239 16.55 -9.08 5.40
C PRO A 239 15.73 -7.94 5.99
N ILE A 240 16.33 -7.27 6.98
CA ILE A 240 15.87 -6.04 7.65
C ILE A 240 14.86 -6.28 8.76
N ILE A 241 13.79 -7.03 8.52
CA ILE A 241 12.65 -7.14 9.45
C ILE A 241 12.61 -8.51 10.13
N GLU A 242 12.08 -8.55 11.35
CA GLU A 242 11.91 -9.80 12.09
C GLU A 242 11.03 -10.81 11.34
N ASN A 243 11.31 -12.08 11.58
CA ASN A 243 10.54 -13.20 11.02
C ASN A 243 9.08 -13.15 11.49
N PRO A 244 8.14 -13.74 10.72
CA PRO A 244 6.80 -14.01 11.23
C PRO A 244 6.90 -14.75 12.56
N THR A 245 6.25 -14.23 13.60
CA THR A 245 6.43 -14.80 14.94
C THR A 245 5.88 -16.23 15.00
N LEU A 246 6.63 -17.10 15.67
CA LEU A 246 6.16 -18.41 16.12
C LEU A 246 5.89 -18.42 17.63
N ASP A 247 6.34 -17.39 18.34
CA ASP A 247 6.17 -17.24 19.78
C ASP A 247 5.01 -16.29 20.08
N PHE A 248 3.82 -16.87 20.26
CA PHE A 248 2.63 -16.16 20.72
C PHE A 248 2.53 -16.26 22.25
N GLY A 249 1.97 -15.23 22.90
CA GLY A 249 1.68 -15.27 24.34
C GLY A 249 0.81 -16.49 24.68
N GLU A 250 0.98 -17.08 25.87
CA GLU A 250 0.32 -18.36 26.21
C GLU A 250 -1.20 -18.33 26.03
N GLU A 251 -1.81 -17.21 26.39
CA GLU A 251 -3.25 -16.93 26.27
C GLU A 251 -3.72 -16.65 24.83
N ASP A 252 -2.80 -16.47 23.88
CA ASP A 252 -3.06 -16.16 22.47
C ASP A 252 -2.83 -17.37 21.54
N ARG A 253 -2.31 -18.49 22.08
CA ARG A 253 -1.99 -19.70 21.31
C ARG A 253 -3.20 -20.53 20.91
N GLN A 254 -4.29 -20.44 21.67
CA GLN A 254 -5.51 -21.20 21.43
C GLN A 254 -6.49 -20.35 20.64
N VAL A 255 -6.55 -20.58 19.33
CA VAL A 255 -7.48 -19.88 18.43
C VAL A 255 -8.69 -20.77 18.11
N ASP A 256 -9.90 -20.24 18.25
CA ASP A 256 -11.12 -20.89 17.77
C ASP A 256 -11.25 -20.79 16.24
N MET A 257 -10.69 -19.74 15.65
CA MET A 257 -10.71 -19.48 14.21
C MET A 257 -9.40 -18.83 13.75
N LEU A 258 -8.85 -19.29 12.62
CA LEU A 258 -7.74 -18.66 11.95
C LEU A 258 -8.16 -18.24 10.54
N ILE A 259 -8.04 -16.95 10.24
CA ILE A 259 -8.22 -16.36 8.92
C ILE A 259 -6.83 -16.04 8.42
N MET A 260 -6.38 -16.76 7.39
CA MET A 260 -5.05 -16.59 6.84
C MET A 260 -5.06 -16.39 5.33
N GLU A 261 -4.03 -15.70 4.83
CA GLU A 261 -3.82 -15.57 3.40
C GLU A 261 -3.50 -16.93 2.74
N SER A 262 -3.59 -16.96 1.41
CA SER A 262 -3.29 -18.16 0.61
C SER A 262 -2.65 -17.80 -0.72
N THR A 263 -1.93 -16.68 -0.79
CA THR A 263 -1.35 -16.13 -2.03
C THR A 263 -0.51 -17.15 -2.79
N TYR A 264 0.20 -17.99 -2.03
CA TYR A 264 1.04 -19.06 -2.56
C TYR A 264 0.60 -20.46 -2.11
N GLY A 265 -0.68 -20.63 -1.76
CA GLY A 265 -1.22 -21.91 -1.30
C GLY A 265 -1.15 -23.05 -2.34
N ASP A 266 -0.81 -22.72 -3.60
CA ASP A 266 -0.69 -23.66 -4.73
C ASP A 266 0.73 -24.17 -5.01
N ARG A 267 1.76 -23.68 -4.31
CA ARG A 267 3.17 -24.02 -4.61
C ARG A 267 4.08 -24.04 -3.39
N LEU A 268 5.20 -24.75 -3.50
CA LEU A 268 6.30 -24.66 -2.54
C LEU A 268 7.30 -23.59 -3.00
N HIS A 269 7.80 -22.79 -2.07
CA HIS A 269 8.86 -21.82 -2.34
C HIS A 269 10.25 -22.41 -2.10
N GLU A 270 11.18 -22.13 -2.99
CA GLU A 270 12.60 -22.38 -2.72
C GLU A 270 13.09 -21.47 -1.58
N PRO A 271 13.95 -21.93 -0.67
CA PRO A 271 14.49 -21.13 0.43
C PRO A 271 15.03 -19.77 -0.04
N VAL A 272 14.96 -18.74 0.81
CA VAL A 272 15.45 -17.37 0.50
C VAL A 272 17.00 -17.33 0.31
N GLN A 273 17.69 -18.45 0.54
CA GLN A 273 19.12 -18.57 0.80
C GLN A 273 20.08 -18.18 -0.34
N ASP A 274 19.59 -17.79 -1.53
CA ASP A 274 20.48 -17.39 -2.64
C ASP A 274 20.26 -15.95 -3.16
N LEU A 275 19.44 -15.13 -2.49
CA LEU A 275 19.10 -13.79 -3.01
C LEU A 275 20.32 -12.87 -3.14
N LYS A 276 21.16 -12.80 -2.09
CA LYS A 276 22.38 -11.97 -2.04
C LYS A 276 23.41 -12.44 -3.08
N LEU A 277 23.55 -13.75 -3.24
CA LEU A 277 24.48 -14.37 -4.19
C LEU A 277 24.06 -14.12 -5.64
N HIS A 278 22.78 -14.34 -5.98
CA HIS A 278 22.26 -14.05 -7.30
C HIS A 278 22.34 -12.55 -7.65
N LEU A 279 22.00 -11.67 -6.71
CA LEU A 279 22.12 -10.23 -6.93
C LEU A 279 23.58 -9.84 -7.21
N LYS A 280 24.53 -10.36 -6.43
CA LYS A 280 25.97 -10.16 -6.67
C LYS A 280 26.37 -10.60 -8.08
N GLN A 281 25.99 -11.79 -8.50
CA GLN A 281 26.33 -12.31 -9.84
C GLN A 281 25.82 -11.37 -10.94
N VAL A 282 24.53 -10.99 -10.88
CA VAL A 282 23.93 -10.08 -11.87
C VAL A 282 24.64 -8.74 -11.94
N LEU A 283 25.00 -8.16 -10.79
CA LEU A 283 25.70 -6.88 -10.70
C LEU A 283 27.12 -6.97 -11.30
N VAL A 284 27.89 -7.99 -10.92
CA VAL A 284 29.28 -8.18 -11.37
C VAL A 284 29.32 -8.49 -12.87
N ASP A 285 28.48 -9.41 -13.34
CA ASP A 285 28.47 -9.82 -14.75
C ASP A 285 28.07 -8.65 -15.66
N THR A 286 27.09 -7.85 -15.24
CA THR A 286 26.67 -6.67 -16.01
C THR A 286 27.73 -5.59 -16.03
N TYR A 287 28.39 -5.36 -14.89
CA TYR A 287 29.49 -4.41 -14.80
C TYR A 287 30.67 -4.81 -15.70
N ASN A 288 31.07 -6.08 -15.70
CA ASN A 288 32.18 -6.58 -16.52
C ASN A 288 31.92 -6.44 -18.03
N ARG A 289 30.65 -6.40 -18.44
CA ARG A 289 30.24 -6.12 -19.83
C ARG A 289 30.10 -4.62 -20.15
N GLY A 290 30.32 -3.74 -19.17
CA GLY A 290 30.13 -2.28 -19.31
C GLY A 290 28.66 -1.85 -19.38
N GLY A 291 27.73 -2.65 -18.85
CA GLY A 291 26.29 -2.39 -18.89
C GLY A 291 25.72 -1.73 -17.64
N THR A 292 24.42 -1.42 -17.70
CA THR A 292 23.62 -0.88 -16.59
C THR A 292 22.54 -1.87 -16.18
N VAL A 293 22.29 -2.02 -14.88
CA VAL A 293 21.20 -2.86 -14.33
C VAL A 293 20.00 -1.98 -14.02
N LEU A 294 18.84 -2.31 -14.59
CA LEU A 294 17.55 -1.68 -14.29
C LEU A 294 16.68 -2.68 -13.52
N ILE A 295 16.24 -2.31 -12.32
CA ILE A 295 15.42 -3.18 -11.45
C ILE A 295 14.07 -2.50 -11.20
N PRO A 296 12.97 -2.99 -11.80
CA PRO A 296 11.64 -2.55 -11.40
C PRO A 296 11.31 -3.15 -10.03
N SER A 297 10.91 -2.31 -9.08
CA SER A 297 10.57 -2.74 -7.71
C SER A 297 9.41 -1.93 -7.15
N PHE A 298 8.65 -2.54 -6.25
CA PHE A 298 7.68 -1.81 -5.44
C PHE A 298 8.38 -0.80 -4.54
N ALA A 299 7.79 0.37 -4.37
CA ALA A 299 8.35 1.46 -3.56
C ALA A 299 8.45 1.10 -2.06
N PHE A 300 7.58 0.21 -1.58
CA PHE A 300 7.56 -0.28 -0.20
C PHE A 300 8.05 -1.74 -0.10
N GLY A 301 8.92 -2.02 0.85
CA GLY A 301 9.52 -3.34 1.09
C GLY A 301 10.67 -3.64 0.13
N ARG A 302 10.37 -4.01 -1.13
CA ARG A 302 11.36 -4.60 -2.04
C ARG A 302 12.51 -3.66 -2.41
N THR A 303 12.23 -2.37 -2.57
CA THR A 303 13.28 -1.37 -2.84
C THR A 303 14.25 -1.26 -1.67
N GLN A 304 13.76 -1.29 -0.43
CA GLN A 304 14.58 -1.21 0.77
C GLN A 304 15.42 -2.48 0.98
N GLU A 305 14.85 -3.66 0.73
CA GLU A 305 15.59 -4.94 0.72
C GLU A 305 16.77 -4.91 -0.26
N LEU A 306 16.53 -4.42 -1.48
CA LEU A 306 17.59 -4.31 -2.50
C LEU A 306 18.68 -3.31 -2.08
N LEU A 307 18.29 -2.15 -1.53
CA LEU A 307 19.25 -1.16 -1.03
C LEU A 307 20.12 -1.73 0.09
N TYR A 308 19.51 -2.45 1.04
CA TYR A 308 20.21 -3.14 2.13
C TYR A 308 21.24 -4.14 1.59
N LEU A 309 20.82 -5.06 0.71
CA LEU A 309 21.70 -6.09 0.16
C LEU A 309 22.85 -5.50 -0.66
N VAL A 310 22.58 -4.45 -1.45
CA VAL A 310 23.64 -3.72 -2.17
C VAL A 310 24.61 -3.05 -1.19
N HIS A 311 24.12 -2.46 -0.10
CA HIS A 311 24.97 -1.85 0.91
C HIS A 311 25.87 -2.87 1.59
N GLU A 312 25.33 -4.03 2.00
CA GLU A 312 26.11 -5.12 2.56
C GLU A 312 27.20 -5.62 1.60
N LEU A 313 26.82 -5.96 0.37
CA LEU A 313 27.78 -6.42 -0.66
C LEU A 313 28.89 -5.39 -0.91
N ARG A 314 28.58 -4.09 -0.80
CA ARG A 314 29.57 -3.01 -0.92
C ARG A 314 30.48 -2.89 0.30
N ASN A 315 29.95 -3.07 1.51
CA ASN A 315 30.72 -3.07 2.75
C ASN A 315 31.71 -4.23 2.78
N GLU A 316 31.29 -5.39 2.28
CA GLU A 316 32.11 -6.59 2.12
C GLU A 316 33.05 -6.54 0.90
N ASN A 317 33.00 -5.46 0.10
CA ASN A 317 33.74 -5.29 -1.17
C ASN A 317 33.52 -6.44 -2.18
N GLN A 318 32.33 -7.03 -2.19
CA GLN A 318 31.95 -8.13 -3.10
C GLN A 318 31.39 -7.66 -4.45
N VAL A 319 31.05 -6.38 -4.58
CA VAL A 319 30.53 -5.76 -5.81
C VAL A 319 31.28 -4.46 -6.13
N PRO A 320 31.38 -4.08 -7.41
CA PRO A 320 32.00 -2.82 -7.81
C PRO A 320 31.24 -1.62 -7.23
N LYS A 321 31.99 -0.58 -6.83
CA LYS A 321 31.44 0.65 -6.23
C LYS A 321 30.92 1.59 -7.32
N VAL A 322 29.80 1.23 -7.93
CA VAL A 322 29.09 2.03 -8.94
C VAL A 322 28.02 2.94 -8.31
N PRO A 323 27.59 4.02 -9.00
CA PRO A 323 26.42 4.79 -8.59
C PRO A 323 25.14 3.96 -8.60
N VAL A 324 24.29 4.14 -7.60
CA VAL A 324 22.97 3.50 -7.49
C VAL A 324 21.91 4.59 -7.46
N PHE A 325 20.93 4.52 -8.35
CA PHE A 325 19.85 5.51 -8.45
C PHE A 325 18.52 4.90 -8.00
N VAL A 326 17.80 5.61 -7.14
CA VAL A 326 16.44 5.27 -6.70
C VAL A 326 15.50 6.34 -7.26
N ASP A 327 14.70 5.95 -8.24
CA ASP A 327 13.85 6.84 -9.03
C ASP A 327 12.38 6.72 -8.61
N SER A 328 12.09 7.12 -7.37
CA SER A 328 10.73 7.16 -6.84
C SER A 328 10.67 8.04 -5.58
N PRO A 329 9.97 9.20 -5.63
CA PRO A 329 9.72 10.02 -4.45
C PRO A 329 9.06 9.23 -3.31
N LEU A 330 8.14 8.32 -3.65
CA LEU A 330 7.51 7.44 -2.67
C LEU A 330 8.52 6.49 -2.02
N ALA A 331 9.41 5.85 -2.80
CA ALA A 331 10.42 4.96 -2.24
C ALA A 331 11.40 5.70 -1.31
N ILE A 332 11.71 6.96 -1.61
CA ILE A 332 12.54 7.83 -0.76
C ILE A 332 11.87 8.05 0.59
N ASN A 333 10.59 8.46 0.56
CA ASN A 333 9.82 8.71 1.77
C ASN A 333 9.66 7.44 2.61
N LEU A 334 9.36 6.31 1.98
CA LEU A 334 9.25 5.03 2.68
C LEU A 334 10.59 4.56 3.25
N THR A 335 11.70 4.85 2.58
CA THR A 335 13.03 4.57 3.14
C THR A 335 13.30 5.40 4.40
N ARG A 336 12.74 6.61 4.50
CA ARG A 336 12.78 7.40 5.74
C ARG A 336 11.97 6.72 6.85
N VAL A 337 10.75 6.24 6.55
CA VAL A 337 9.92 5.49 7.51
C VAL A 337 10.68 4.30 8.07
N PHE A 338 11.35 3.51 7.22
CA PHE A 338 12.22 2.44 7.69
C PHE A 338 13.26 2.97 8.69
N GLY A 339 13.95 4.06 8.38
CA GLY A 339 14.96 4.67 9.26
C GLY A 339 14.41 5.24 10.59
N GLU A 340 13.13 5.56 10.65
CA GLU A 340 12.44 6.05 11.86
C GLU A 340 11.93 4.92 12.76
N HIS A 341 11.88 3.69 12.24
CA HIS A 341 11.40 2.50 12.95
C HIS A 341 12.45 1.39 13.07
N PRO A 342 13.61 1.63 13.72
CA PRO A 342 14.59 0.58 13.95
C PRO A 342 14.08 -0.52 14.89
N GLU A 343 13.04 -0.27 15.71
CA GLU A 343 12.50 -1.24 16.67
C GLU A 343 11.88 -2.50 16.04
N VAL A 344 11.62 -2.48 14.73
CA VAL A 344 11.07 -3.64 13.99
C VAL A 344 12.14 -4.40 13.21
N TYR A 345 13.42 -4.01 13.36
CA TYR A 345 14.49 -4.65 12.61
C TYR A 345 14.91 -5.97 13.22
N ASP A 346 15.34 -6.89 12.36
CA ASP A 346 15.95 -8.13 12.81
C ASP A 346 17.30 -7.89 13.52
N LYS A 347 17.74 -8.90 14.26
CA LYS A 347 19.02 -8.86 15.00
C LYS A 347 20.24 -8.63 14.09
N GLU A 348 20.24 -9.16 12.87
CA GLU A 348 21.37 -9.05 11.94
C GLU A 348 21.50 -7.62 11.41
N ALA A 349 20.41 -7.00 10.98
CA ALA A 349 20.34 -5.60 10.58
C ALA A 349 20.75 -4.66 11.73
N HIS A 350 20.33 -4.95 12.96
CA HIS A 350 20.79 -4.23 14.14
C HIS A 350 22.32 -4.31 14.31
N GLN A 351 22.91 -5.49 14.18
CA GLN A 351 24.35 -5.72 14.34
C GLN A 351 25.18 -5.13 13.20
N ASN A 352 24.76 -5.35 11.95
CA ASN A 352 25.52 -4.98 10.76
C ASN A 352 25.55 -3.46 10.54
N PHE A 353 24.52 -2.74 10.99
CA PHE A 353 24.40 -1.30 10.72
C PHE A 353 24.23 -0.46 11.99
N LEU A 354 23.20 -0.70 12.78
CA LEU A 354 22.82 0.20 13.87
C LEU A 354 23.86 0.23 15.01
N GLN A 355 24.41 -0.92 15.41
CA GLN A 355 25.49 -0.99 16.40
C GLN A 355 26.78 -0.30 15.91
N GLN A 356 26.95 -0.14 14.60
CA GLN A 356 28.09 0.57 14.00
C GLN A 356 27.80 2.05 13.73
N GLY A 357 26.62 2.55 14.12
CA GLY A 357 26.19 3.93 13.84
C GLY A 357 25.94 4.21 12.35
N LYS A 358 25.67 3.17 11.55
CA LYS A 358 25.42 3.29 10.11
C LYS A 358 23.92 3.15 9.82
N ASN A 359 23.47 3.84 8.78
CA ASN A 359 22.13 3.65 8.25
C ASN A 359 22.14 2.56 7.15
N PRO A 360 21.30 1.51 7.23
CA PRO A 360 21.27 0.43 6.25
C PRO A 360 20.95 0.87 4.81
N PHE A 361 20.21 1.96 4.62
CA PHE A 361 19.73 2.38 3.29
C PHE A 361 20.54 3.51 2.66
N PHE A 362 21.46 4.12 3.40
CA PHE A 362 22.27 5.23 2.93
C PHE A 362 23.74 4.86 2.88
N PHE A 363 24.32 4.90 1.69
CA PHE A 363 25.74 4.63 1.44
C PHE A 363 26.32 5.56 0.37
N LYS A 364 27.65 5.72 0.36
CA LYS A 364 28.33 6.59 -0.61
C LYS A 364 28.02 6.15 -2.05
N GLY A 365 27.42 7.05 -2.84
CA GLY A 365 27.06 6.81 -4.24
C GLY A 365 25.64 6.27 -4.45
N VAL A 366 24.80 6.23 -3.40
CA VAL A 366 23.34 6.16 -3.60
C VAL A 366 22.80 7.55 -3.90
N HIS A 367 21.92 7.64 -4.90
CA HIS A 367 21.31 8.88 -5.36
C HIS A 367 19.78 8.70 -5.39
N PHE A 368 19.10 9.54 -4.61
CA PHE A 368 17.65 9.56 -4.52
C PHE A 368 17.09 10.68 -5.39
N VAL A 369 16.32 10.32 -6.42
CA VAL A 369 15.75 11.28 -7.38
C VAL A 369 14.40 11.77 -6.82
N GLN A 370 14.36 13.04 -6.42
CA GLN A 370 13.21 13.64 -5.71
C GLN A 370 12.13 14.24 -6.65
N SER A 371 12.40 14.35 -7.95
CA SER A 371 11.48 14.95 -8.91
C SER A 371 11.55 14.21 -10.26
N VAL A 372 10.38 13.92 -10.82
CA VAL A 372 10.21 13.33 -12.16
C VAL A 372 9.70 14.40 -13.14
#